data_AF-A0A660TX00-F1
#
_entry.id   AF-A0A660TX00-F1
#
_cell.length_a   1.000
_cell.length_b   1.000
_cell.length_c   1.000
_cell.angle_alpha   90.00
_cell.angle_beta   90.00
_cell.angle_gamma   90.00
#
_symmetry.space_group_name_H-M   'P 1'
#
loop_
_entity.id
_entity.type
_entity.pdbx_description
1 polymer ?
#
loop_
_entity_poly.entity_id
_entity_poly.type
_entity_poly.pdbx_seq_one_letter_code
_entity_poly.pdbx_strand_id
1 'polypeptide(L)'
;ILSGHNVLTYMAFLSVFLIWFFLYKTPLGLRIRAVGENEHAADSVGISVIKTRYTALVISGVLAGFGGAYMSMGYVSWFSRDMVAGRGFIALAAEAMGGATPVGCMLTSLLFGFFDALSNSLQLLKIPYEFVSMLPYAATVVGLVIYTIRKTEQIRKIQERAAEAGGA
;
A
#
# COMPACT_ATOMS: atom_id res chain seq x y z
N ILE A 1 16.77 18.34 -0.01
CA ILE A 1 16.53 19.72 -0.51
C ILE A 1 15.08 20.09 -0.18
N LEU A 2 14.83 21.28 0.38
CA LEU A 2 13.65 21.77 1.15
C LEU A 2 13.56 21.41 2.65
N SER A 3 13.88 20.20 3.11
CA SER A 3 13.91 19.89 4.57
C SER A 3 14.91 18.79 4.98
N GLY A 4 16.03 18.66 4.25
CA GLY A 4 16.97 17.53 4.43
C GLY A 4 16.47 16.18 3.87
N HIS A 5 15.25 16.13 3.33
CA HIS A 5 14.66 14.92 2.75
C HIS A 5 15.03 14.75 1.27
N ASN A 6 14.99 13.49 0.81
CA ASN A 6 15.35 13.08 -0.53
C ASN A 6 14.23 13.44 -1.53
N VAL A 7 14.57 13.76 -2.78
CA VAL A 7 13.59 14.16 -3.82
C VAL A 7 12.55 13.07 -4.04
N LEU A 8 12.97 11.80 -3.92
CA LEU A 8 12.11 10.64 -4.07
C LEU A 8 11.01 10.55 -3.00
N THR A 9 11.21 11.14 -1.81
CA THR A 9 10.16 11.19 -0.78
C THR A 9 8.99 12.05 -1.25
N TYR A 10 9.26 13.24 -1.78
CA TYR A 10 8.21 14.11 -2.35
C TYR A 10 7.55 13.45 -3.56
N MET A 11 8.36 12.77 -4.39
CA MET A 11 7.86 12.01 -5.53
C MET A 11 6.93 10.87 -5.11
N ALA A 12 7.16 10.22 -3.97
CA ALA A 12 6.28 9.19 -3.44
C ALA A 12 4.88 9.74 -3.11
N PHE A 13 4.79 10.86 -2.38
CA PHE A 13 3.50 11.51 -2.11
C PHE A 13 2.80 11.96 -3.40
N LEU A 14 3.55 12.54 -4.34
CA LEU A 14 3.01 12.94 -5.64
C LEU A 14 2.51 11.73 -6.44
N SER A 15 3.23 10.60 -6.39
CA SER A 15 2.84 9.38 -7.10
C SER A 15 1.50 8.83 -6.62
N VAL A 16 1.19 8.93 -5.33
CA VAL A 16 -0.11 8.52 -4.79
C VAL A 16 -1.24 9.36 -5.39
N PHE A 17 -1.06 10.68 -5.45
CA PHE A 17 -2.03 11.57 -6.07
C PHE A 17 -2.20 11.28 -7.57
N LEU A 18 -1.09 11.08 -8.29
CA LEU A 18 -1.10 10.74 -9.71
C LEU A 18 -1.81 9.40 -9.98
N ILE A 19 -1.54 8.36 -9.18
CA ILE A 19 -2.19 7.05 -9.31
C ILE A 19 -3.68 7.16 -8.98
N TRP A 20 -4.04 7.91 -7.93
CA TRP A 20 -5.44 8.17 -7.61
C TRP A 20 -6.14 8.86 -8.77
N PHE A 21 -5.58 9.96 -9.28
CA PHE A 21 -6.15 10.65 -10.43
C PHE A 21 -6.24 9.72 -11.65
N PHE A 22 -5.18 8.96 -11.94
CA PHE A 22 -5.13 8.02 -13.05
C PHE A 22 -6.22 6.94 -12.93
N LEU A 23 -6.35 6.29 -11.77
CA LEU A 23 -7.32 5.20 -11.57
C LEU A 23 -8.78 5.67 -11.54
N TYR A 24 -9.05 6.86 -11.02
CA TYR A 24 -10.43 7.34 -10.81
C TYR A 24 -10.92 8.33 -11.87
N LYS A 25 -10.02 9.01 -12.59
CA LYS A 25 -10.39 10.06 -13.56
C LYS A 25 -10.05 9.72 -15.01
N THR A 26 -9.30 8.65 -15.29
CA THR A 26 -8.94 8.28 -16.67
C THR A 26 -9.69 7.04 -17.17
N PRO A 27 -9.96 6.93 -18.48
CA PRO A 27 -10.61 5.76 -19.07
C PRO A 27 -9.77 4.49 -18.96
N LEU A 28 -8.43 4.62 -18.96
CA LEU A 28 -7.54 3.48 -18.73
C LEU A 28 -7.67 2.94 -17.30
N GLY A 29 -7.76 3.83 -16.30
CA GLY A 29 -8.00 3.45 -14.92
C GLY A 29 -9.30 2.68 -14.73
N LEU A 30 -10.38 3.13 -15.38
CA LEU A 30 -11.67 2.42 -15.36
C LEU A 30 -11.56 1.01 -15.98
N ARG A 31 -10.86 0.88 -17.12
CA ARG A 31 -10.63 -0.42 -17.77
C ARG A 31 -9.82 -1.37 -16.89
N ILE A 32 -8.78 -0.88 -16.23
CA ILE A 32 -7.95 -1.70 -15.30
C ILE A 32 -8.82 -2.21 -14.14
N ARG A 33 -9.64 -1.36 -13.55
CA ARG A 33 -10.55 -1.76 -12.46
C ARG A 33 -11.63 -2.73 -12.92
N ALA A 34 -12.20 -2.52 -14.11
CA ALA A 34 -13.20 -3.42 -14.68
C ALA A 34 -12.63 -4.82 -14.97
N VAL A 35 -11.42 -4.89 -15.54
CA VAL A 35 -10.70 -6.15 -15.78
C VAL A 35 -10.34 -6.85 -14.46
N GLY A 36 -10.02 -6.10 -13.41
CA GLY A 36 -9.75 -6.63 -12.08
C GLY A 36 -10.99 -7.21 -11.38
N GLU A 37 -12.18 -6.67 -11.67
CA GLU A 37 -13.44 -7.14 -11.10
C GLU A 37 -13.96 -8.39 -11.83
N ASN A 38 -14.01 -8.35 -13.16
CA ASN A 38 -14.44 -9.49 -13.97
C ASN A 38 -13.85 -9.41 -15.38
N GLU A 39 -12.87 -10.28 -15.66
CA GLU A 39 -12.20 -10.34 -16.96
C GLU A 39 -13.13 -10.71 -18.11
N HIS A 40 -14.08 -11.63 -17.89
CA HIS A 40 -15.02 -12.08 -18.92
C HIS A 40 -16.04 -10.99 -19.28
N ALA A 41 -16.48 -10.21 -18.29
CA ALA A 41 -17.38 -9.07 -18.53
C ALA A 41 -16.68 -7.96 -19.32
N ALA A 42 -15.41 -7.69 -19.01
CA ALA A 42 -14.62 -6.69 -19.72
C ALA A 42 -14.36 -7.08 -21.18
N ASP A 43 -14.07 -8.36 -21.45
CA ASP A 43 -13.84 -8.86 -22.81
C ASP A 43 -15.13 -8.81 -23.66
N SER A 44 -16.28 -9.08 -23.03
CA SER A 44 -17.61 -9.05 -23.69
C SER A 44 -17.99 -7.67 -24.23
N VAL A 45 -17.47 -6.58 -23.65
CA VAL A 45 -17.69 -5.20 -24.12
C VAL A 45 -16.55 -4.69 -25.03
N GLY A 46 -15.66 -5.58 -25.48
CA GLY A 46 -14.58 -5.27 -26.43
C GLY A 46 -13.32 -4.67 -25.80
N ILE A 47 -13.15 -4.76 -24.48
CA ILE A 47 -11.91 -4.33 -23.82
C ILE A 47 -10.90 -5.47 -23.90
N SER A 48 -9.78 -5.25 -24.58
CA SER A 48 -8.70 -6.24 -24.62
C SER A 48 -8.07 -6.43 -23.23
N VAL A 49 -8.38 -7.54 -22.58
CA VAL A 49 -7.89 -7.90 -21.23
C VAL A 49 -6.37 -7.96 -21.21
N ILE A 50 -5.76 -8.61 -22.20
CA ILE A 50 -4.30 -8.80 -22.31
C ILE A 50 -3.56 -7.46 -22.32
N LYS A 51 -3.94 -6.52 -23.19
CA LYS A 51 -3.26 -5.21 -23.27
C LYS A 51 -3.42 -4.43 -21.98
N THR A 52 -4.58 -4.52 -21.33
CA THR A 52 -4.85 -3.85 -20.06
C THR A 52 -3.98 -4.42 -18.94
N ARG A 53 -3.82 -5.75 -18.86
CA ARG A 53 -2.91 -6.41 -17.91
C ARG A 53 -1.45 -6.00 -18.11
N TYR A 54 -0.96 -6.00 -19.35
CA TYR A 54 0.41 -5.57 -19.65
C TYR A 54 0.64 -4.09 -19.31
N THR A 55 -0.33 -3.22 -19.60
CA THR A 55 -0.23 -1.80 -19.26
C THR A 55 -0.15 -1.61 -17.74
N ALA A 56 -1.01 -2.31 -16.99
CA ALA A 56 -0.99 -2.28 -15.53
C ALA A 56 0.35 -2.81 -14.96
N LEU A 57 0.88 -3.88 -15.54
CA LEU A 57 2.18 -4.47 -15.15
C LEU A 57 3.35 -3.51 -15.40
N VAL A 58 3.37 -2.81 -16.55
CA VAL A 58 4.42 -1.83 -16.84
C VAL A 58 4.37 -0.66 -15.86
N ILE A 59 3.16 -0.15 -15.57
CA ILE A 59 2.99 0.93 -14.60
C ILE A 59 3.45 0.50 -13.21
N SER A 60 3.07 -0.69 -12.75
CA SER A 60 3.52 -1.20 -11.44
C SER A 60 5.03 -1.42 -11.40
N GLY A 61 5.64 -1.92 -12.48
CA GLY A 61 7.09 -2.06 -12.60
C GLY A 61 7.84 -0.75 -12.52
N VAL A 62 7.35 0.32 -13.17
CA VAL A 62 7.93 1.66 -13.07
C VAL A 62 7.87 2.20 -11.63
N LEU A 63 6.73 2.03 -10.96
CA LEU A 63 6.56 2.44 -9.56
C LEU A 63 7.45 1.64 -8.60
N ALA A 64 7.57 0.32 -8.80
CA ALA A 64 8.48 -0.52 -8.05
C ALA A 64 9.95 -0.13 -8.28
N GLY A 65 10.31 0.25 -9.51
CA GLY A 65 11.63 0.79 -9.87
C GLY A 65 11.96 2.06 -9.08
N PHE A 66 11.03 3.00 -8.94
CA PHE A 66 11.22 4.18 -8.09
C PHE A 66 11.42 3.81 -6.61
N GLY A 67 10.74 2.78 -6.10
CA GLY A 67 10.95 2.25 -4.76
C GLY A 67 12.37 1.68 -4.57
N GLY A 68 12.87 0.92 -5.55
CA GLY A 68 14.26 0.42 -5.54
C GLY A 68 15.31 1.52 -5.66
N ALA A 69 15.05 2.53 -6.49
CA ALA A 69 15.88 3.71 -6.63
C ALA A 69 15.97 4.49 -5.29
N TYR A 70 14.87 4.57 -4.54
CA TYR A 70 14.86 5.16 -3.20
C TYR A 70 15.75 4.38 -2.23
N MET A 71 15.72 3.05 -2.28
CA MET A 71 16.59 2.25 -1.42
C MET A 71 18.07 2.55 -1.65
N SER A 72 18.49 2.62 -2.92
CA SER A 72 19.92 2.78 -3.28
C SER A 72 20.46 4.21 -3.24
N MET A 73 19.60 5.23 -3.24
CA MET A 73 20.01 6.64 -3.24
C MET A 73 19.55 7.41 -2.01
N GLY A 74 18.45 6.97 -1.39
CA GLY A 74 17.78 7.69 -0.30
C GLY A 74 17.90 7.00 1.05
N TYR A 75 17.75 5.67 1.10
CA TYR A 75 17.83 4.91 2.35
C TYR A 75 19.28 4.57 2.70
N VAL A 76 20.02 4.04 1.74
CA VAL A 76 21.46 3.80 1.85
C VAL A 76 22.09 4.55 0.68
N SER A 77 23.14 5.35 0.90
CA SER A 77 23.81 6.10 -0.18
C SER A 77 24.69 5.22 -1.08
N TRP A 78 24.61 3.90 -0.92
CA TRP A 78 25.28 2.88 -1.71
C TRP A 78 24.37 1.68 -1.93
N PHE A 79 24.63 0.91 -2.98
CA PHE A 79 23.95 -0.35 -3.21
C PHE A 79 24.53 -1.44 -2.31
N SER A 80 23.77 -1.91 -1.33
CA SER A 80 24.13 -3.07 -0.51
C SER A 80 23.32 -4.30 -0.91
N ARG A 81 23.95 -5.48 -0.82
CA ARG A 81 23.21 -6.74 -0.92
C ARG A 81 22.16 -6.80 0.20
N ASP A 82 20.99 -7.34 -0.12
CA ASP A 82 19.85 -7.52 0.80
C ASP A 82 19.25 -6.22 1.37
N MET A 83 19.52 -5.06 0.76
CA MET A 83 18.98 -3.76 1.19
C MET A 83 17.45 -3.66 1.17
N VAL A 84 16.77 -4.47 0.34
CA VAL A 84 15.29 -4.54 0.32
C VAL A 84 14.75 -5.18 1.60
N ALA A 85 15.54 -6.06 2.26
CA ALA A 85 15.25 -6.63 3.58
C ALA A 85 13.79 -7.08 3.80
N GLY A 86 13.18 -7.74 2.80
CA GLY A 86 11.80 -8.23 2.90
C GLY A 86 10.69 -7.16 2.87
N ARG A 87 11.01 -5.89 2.65
CA ARG A 87 10.04 -4.77 2.63
C ARG A 87 8.98 -4.89 1.52
N GLY A 88 9.19 -5.74 0.52
CA GLY A 88 8.16 -6.12 -0.45
C GLY A 88 6.95 -6.82 0.19
N PHE A 89 7.17 -7.68 1.19
CA PHE A 89 6.07 -8.32 1.94
C PHE A 89 5.30 -7.32 2.81
N ILE A 90 6.02 -6.33 3.36
CA ILE A 90 5.39 -5.21 4.08
C ILE A 90 4.49 -4.41 3.13
N ALA A 91 4.90 -4.19 1.89
CA ALA A 91 4.07 -3.51 0.89
C ALA A 91 2.77 -4.28 0.58
N LEU A 92 2.83 -5.61 0.44
CA LEU A 92 1.63 -6.45 0.27
C LEU A 92 0.71 -6.40 1.50
N ALA A 93 1.28 -6.43 2.70
CA ALA A 93 0.49 -6.28 3.94
C ALA A 93 -0.15 -4.88 4.03
N ALA A 94 0.57 -3.84 3.60
CA ALA A 94 0.06 -2.49 3.58
C ALA A 94 -1.07 -2.29 2.57
N GLU A 95 -0.96 -2.92 1.39
CA GLU A 95 -2.02 -2.96 0.37
C GLU A 95 -3.29 -3.61 0.91
N ALA A 96 -3.15 -4.77 1.55
CA ALA A 96 -4.27 -5.52 2.11
C ALA A 96 -5.02 -4.73 3.20
N MET A 97 -4.30 -4.10 4.12
CA MET A 97 -4.92 -3.24 5.15
C MET A 97 -5.44 -1.91 4.59
N GLY A 98 -4.85 -1.40 3.51
CA GLY A 98 -5.28 -0.20 2.80
C GLY A 98 -6.52 -0.40 1.92
N GLY A 99 -7.04 -1.63 1.83
CA GLY A 99 -8.24 -1.96 1.07
C GLY A 99 -8.09 -1.77 -0.43
N ALA A 100 -6.89 -1.99 -0.98
CA ALA A 100 -6.56 -1.78 -2.40
C ALA A 100 -6.90 -0.37 -2.94
N THR A 101 -7.01 0.63 -2.05
CA THR A 101 -7.18 2.04 -2.44
C THR A 101 -5.85 2.78 -2.37
N PRO A 102 -5.53 3.69 -3.31
CA PRO A 102 -4.26 4.43 -3.29
C PRO A 102 -4.02 5.19 -1.99
N VAL A 103 -5.08 5.84 -1.47
CA VAL A 103 -5.01 6.62 -0.23
C VAL A 103 -4.91 5.72 1.00
N GLY A 104 -5.65 4.60 1.04
CA GLY A 104 -5.54 3.63 2.14
C GLY A 104 -4.15 3.01 2.21
N CYS A 105 -3.59 2.61 1.07
CA CYS A 105 -2.23 2.06 0.98
C CYS A 105 -1.17 3.07 1.45
N MET A 106 -1.35 4.35 1.11
CA MET A 106 -0.48 5.43 1.60
C MET A 106 -0.55 5.58 3.12
N LEU A 107 -1.74 5.66 3.71
CA LEU A 107 -1.88 5.80 5.17
C LEU A 107 -1.27 4.61 5.91
N THR A 108 -1.52 3.41 5.41
CA THR A 108 -0.95 2.21 6.02
C THR A 108 0.57 2.17 5.87
N SER A 109 1.12 2.44 4.69
CA SER A 109 2.58 2.45 4.49
C SER A 109 3.28 3.52 5.34
N LEU A 110 2.65 4.69 5.58
CA LEU A 110 3.15 5.67 6.53
C LEU A 110 3.17 5.16 7.97
N LEU A 111 2.13 4.43 8.38
CA LEU A 111 2.08 3.80 9.70
C LEU A 111 3.22 2.79 9.86
N PHE A 112 3.43 1.93 8.85
CA PHE A 112 4.57 1.01 8.83
C PHE A 112 5.92 1.74 8.92
N GLY A 113 6.11 2.80 8.12
CA GLY A 113 7.34 3.60 8.14
C GLY A 113 7.56 4.29 9.48
N PHE A 114 6.50 4.74 10.16
CA PHE A 114 6.57 5.31 11.50
C PHE A 114 7.07 4.29 12.53
N PHE A 115 6.51 3.07 12.54
CA PHE A 115 6.98 2.02 13.45
C PHE A 115 8.38 1.52 13.12
N ASP A 116 8.78 1.52 11.84
CA ASP A 116 10.14 1.21 11.41
C ASP A 116 11.14 2.28 11.90
N ALA A 117 10.79 3.56 11.80
CA ALA A 117 11.61 4.66 12.32
C ALA A 117 11.70 4.65 13.86
N LEU A 118 10.59 4.32 14.53
CA LEU A 118 10.55 4.16 15.98
C LEU A 118 11.43 3.00 16.44
N SER A 119 11.34 1.85 15.76
CA SER A 119 12.22 0.70 15.97
C SER A 119 13.69 1.10 15.85
N ASN A 120 14.08 1.76 14.75
CA ASN A 120 15.46 2.24 14.57
C ASN A 120 15.92 3.21 15.68
N SER A 121 15.03 4.08 16.16
CA SER A 121 15.35 5.01 17.26
C SER A 121 15.55 4.29 18.59
N LEU A 122 14.79 3.22 18.85
CA LEU A 122 14.92 2.39 20.06
C LEU A 122 16.18 1.51 20.04
N GLN A 123 16.71 1.14 18.87
CA GLN A 123 17.98 0.40 18.76
C GLN A 123 19.16 1.20 19.34
N LEU A 124 19.08 2.53 19.30
CA LEU A 124 20.11 3.41 19.88
C LEU A 124 20.23 3.27 21.41
N LEU A 125 19.22 2.69 22.09
CA LEU A 125 19.20 2.45 23.54
C LEU A 125 19.83 1.10 23.96
N LYS A 126 20.64 0.46 23.09
CA LYS A 126 21.31 -0.84 23.34
C LYS A 126 20.36 -2.00 23.70
N ILE A 127 19.10 -1.94 23.28
CA ILE A 127 18.16 -3.07 23.38
C ILE A 127 18.53 -4.13 22.33
N PRO A 128 18.47 -5.44 22.64
CA PRO A 128 18.81 -6.50 21.69
C PRO A 128 18.01 -6.40 20.39
N TYR A 129 18.70 -6.57 19.25
CA TYR A 129 18.18 -6.40 17.90
C TYR A 129 16.92 -7.25 17.63
N GLU A 130 16.83 -8.43 18.22
CA GLU A 130 15.73 -9.36 18.04
C GLU A 130 14.39 -8.77 18.51
N PHE A 131 14.37 -8.10 19.67
CA PHE A 131 13.14 -7.46 20.19
C PHE A 131 12.73 -6.24 19.39
N VAL A 132 13.69 -5.49 18.88
CA VAL A 132 13.44 -4.23 18.17
C VAL A 132 13.01 -4.49 16.73
N SER A 133 13.57 -5.53 16.10
CA SER A 133 13.18 -6.00 14.76
C SER A 133 11.76 -6.60 14.71
N MET A 134 11.19 -7.01 15.85
CA MET A 134 9.81 -7.46 15.96
C MET A 134 8.77 -6.33 15.97
N LEU A 135 9.15 -5.09 16.33
CA LEU A 135 8.19 -3.97 16.46
C LEU A 135 7.40 -3.65 15.18
N PRO A 136 8.01 -3.60 13.97
CA PRO A 136 7.27 -3.38 12.74
C PRO A 136 6.21 -4.48 12.52
N TYR A 137 6.51 -5.73 12.85
CA TYR A 137 5.61 -6.87 12.75
C TYR A 137 4.53 -6.85 13.85
N ALA A 138 4.88 -6.49 15.08
CA ALA A 138 3.90 -6.32 16.15
C ALA A 138 2.89 -5.21 15.79
N ALA A 139 3.38 -4.12 15.17
CA ALA A 139 2.52 -3.06 14.68
C ALA A 139 1.61 -3.50 13.53
N THR A 140 2.04 -4.42 12.65
CA THR A 140 1.13 -5.01 11.64
C THR A 140 0.05 -5.82 12.28
N VAL A 141 0.39 -6.64 13.28
CA VAL A 141 -0.57 -7.48 13.99
C VAL A 141 -1.59 -6.60 14.70
N VAL A 142 -1.14 -5.57 15.43
CA VAL A 142 -2.04 -4.62 16.10
C VAL A 142 -2.88 -3.84 15.08
N GLY A 143 -2.28 -3.38 13.98
CA GLY A 143 -2.97 -2.67 12.90
C GLY A 143 -4.06 -3.54 12.25
N LEU A 144 -3.75 -4.79 11.93
CA LEU A 144 -4.69 -5.78 11.40
C LEU A 144 -5.82 -6.08 12.40
N VAL A 145 -5.49 -6.26 13.67
CA VAL A 145 -6.47 -6.51 14.73
C VAL A 145 -7.44 -5.33 14.84
N ILE A 146 -6.92 -4.09 14.89
CA ILE A 146 -7.76 -2.88 14.94
C ILE A 146 -8.60 -2.74 13.67
N TYR A 147 -8.00 -2.94 12.49
CA TYR A 147 -8.71 -2.89 11.21
C TYR A 147 -9.85 -3.91 11.17
N THR A 148 -9.59 -5.13 11.62
CA THR A 148 -10.56 -6.24 11.64
C THR A 148 -11.70 -5.97 12.62
N ILE A 149 -11.40 -5.43 13.81
CA ILE A 149 -12.41 -5.04 14.79
C ILE A 149 -13.33 -3.95 14.19
N ARG A 150 -12.76 -2.90 13.59
CA ARG A 150 -13.54 -1.80 12.99
C ARG A 150 -14.37 -2.25 11.79
N LYS A 151 -13.84 -3.13 10.95
CA LYS A 151 -14.57 -3.69 9.79
C LYS A 151 -15.72 -4.57 10.25
N THR A 152 -15.49 -5.41 11.26
CA THR A 152 -16.53 -6.27 11.86
C THR A 152 -17.66 -5.45 12.48
N GLU A 153 -17.33 -4.38 13.23
CA GLU A 153 -18.36 -3.49 13.77
C GLU A 153 -19.18 -2.78 12.69
N GLN A 154 -18.56 -2.34 11.60
CA GLN A 154 -19.31 -1.73 10.50
C GLN A 154 -20.26 -2.71 9.82
N ILE A 155 -19.81 -3.94 9.56
CA ILE A 155 -20.66 -4.98 8.96
C ILE A 155 -21.83 -5.29 9.89
N ARG A 156 -21.59 -5.40 11.20
CA ARG A 156 -22.66 -5.63 12.19
C ARG A 156 -23.72 -4.53 12.16
N LYS A 157 -23.31 -3.26 12.16
CA LYS A 157 -24.24 -2.11 12.09
C LYS A 157 -25.05 -2.07 10.79
N ILE A 158 -24.47 -2.51 9.67
CA ILE A 158 -25.18 -2.59 8.39
C ILE A 158 -26.23 -3.71 8.43
N GLN A 159 -25.89 -4.87 9.02
CA GLN A 159 -26.83 -5.98 9.19
C GLN A 159 -27.99 -5.64 10.13
N GLU A 160 -27.71 -4.98 11.26
CA GLU A 160 -28.73 -4.49 12.20
C GLU A 160 -29.72 -3.56 11.48
N ARG A 161 -29.24 -2.57 10.72
CA ARG A 161 -30.08 -1.66 9.92
C ARG A 161 -30.86 -2.36 8.81
N ALA A 162 -30.28 -3.38 8.17
CA ALA A 162 -30.96 -4.15 7.13
C ALA A 162 -32.08 -5.03 7.72
N ALA A 163 -31.88 -5.59 8.91
CA ALA A 163 -32.91 -6.34 9.64
C ALA A 163 -34.07 -5.43 10.09
N GLU A 164 -33.78 -4.22 10.54
CA GLU A 164 -34.79 -3.20 10.88
C GLU A 164 -35.60 -2.74 9.65
N ALA A 165 -34.96 -2.60 8.49
CA ALA A 165 -35.61 -2.15 7.25
C ALA A 165 -36.41 -3.24 6.52
N GLY A 166 -36.09 -4.52 6.71
CA GLY A 166 -36.82 -5.65 6.11
C GLY A 166 -38.03 -6.14 6.93
N GLY A 167 -38.20 -5.60 8.14
CA GLY A 167 -39.32 -5.92 9.04
C GLY A 167 -40.46 -4.89 9.04
N ALA A 168 -40.38 -3.85 8.20
CA ALA A 168 -41.41 -2.81 8.01
C ALA A 168 -42.09 -2.98 6.64
#